data_AF-A0A3P6D3V6-F1
#
_entry.id   AF-A0A3P6D3V6-F1
#
_cell.length_a   1.000
_cell.length_b   1.000
_cell.length_c   1.000
_cell.angle_alpha   90.00
_cell.angle_beta   90.00
_cell.angle_gamma   90.00
#
_symmetry.space_group_name_H-M   'P 1'
#
loop_
_entity.id
_entity.type
_entity.pdbx_description
1 polymer ?
#
loop_
_entity_poly.entity_id
_entity_poly.type
_entity_poly.pdbx_seq_one_letter_code
_entity_poly.pdbx_strand_id
1 'polypeptide(L)'
;MKTSEQIPNLSRFNLSPFPDILSQSNVDDVFIDILGEIVGMGEITERKYAGHSTKLLDIQLRDLSETIIECTLWENHAEDVHSYMKNNKTGPVILIGSLMRTKKFNGKISVQNSRFSTKLFLNEEDIDEISEFKKG
;
A
#
# COMPACT_ATOMS: atom_id res chain seq x y z
N MET A 1 -6.47 -24.29 -31.88
CA MET A 1 -5.66 -23.07 -31.73
C MET A 1 -6.60 -21.95 -31.32
N LYS A 2 -6.56 -21.49 -30.06
CA LYS A 2 -7.23 -20.25 -29.65
C LYS A 2 -6.20 -19.13 -29.85
N THR A 3 -6.48 -18.20 -30.74
CA THR A 3 -5.66 -17.02 -31.02
C THR A 3 -5.53 -16.18 -29.75
N SER A 4 -4.29 -16.00 -29.28
CA SER A 4 -3.93 -15.28 -28.05
C SER A 4 -3.55 -13.82 -28.32
N GLU A 5 -4.30 -13.11 -29.16
CA GLU A 5 -3.83 -11.81 -29.69
C GLU A 5 -4.49 -10.57 -29.09
N GLN A 6 -5.29 -10.69 -28.03
CA GLN A 6 -5.70 -9.52 -27.26
C GLN A 6 -5.60 -9.79 -25.76
N ILE A 7 -4.65 -9.11 -25.12
CA ILE A 7 -4.67 -8.94 -23.66
C ILE A 7 -5.92 -8.09 -23.37
N PRO A 8 -6.88 -8.60 -22.60
CA PRO A 8 -8.10 -7.84 -22.31
C PRO A 8 -7.74 -6.55 -21.57
N ASN A 9 -8.40 -5.44 -21.93
CA ASN A 9 -8.24 -4.16 -21.25
C ASN A 9 -9.01 -4.20 -19.91
N LEU A 10 -8.41 -4.86 -18.93
CA LEU A 10 -8.88 -4.93 -17.55
C LEU A 10 -8.07 -3.95 -16.70
N SER A 11 -8.67 -3.40 -15.65
CA SER A 11 -7.91 -2.62 -14.66
C SER A 11 -6.74 -3.45 -14.15
N ARG A 12 -5.59 -2.78 -14.00
CA ARG A 12 -4.33 -3.40 -13.57
C ARG A 12 -4.41 -3.87 -12.11
N PHE A 13 -5.29 -3.28 -11.31
CA PHE A 13 -5.38 -3.48 -9.87
C PHE A 13 -6.79 -3.87 -9.44
N ASN A 14 -6.91 -4.81 -8.51
CA ASN A 14 -8.18 -5.15 -7.87
C ASN A 14 -8.29 -4.41 -6.53
N LEU A 15 -8.52 -3.10 -6.61
CA LEU A 15 -8.48 -2.19 -5.46
C LEU A 15 -9.59 -2.51 -4.44
N SER A 16 -9.18 -2.65 -3.18
CA SER A 16 -10.06 -2.89 -2.05
C SER A 16 -10.25 -1.60 -1.23
N PRO A 17 -11.49 -1.09 -1.08
CA PRO A 17 -11.78 0.07 -0.24
C PRO A 17 -11.41 -0.15 1.23
N PHE A 18 -10.97 0.89 1.93
CA PHE A 18 -10.51 0.73 3.32
C PHE A 18 -11.64 0.36 4.29
N PRO A 19 -12.88 0.88 4.16
CA PRO A 19 -14.02 0.41 4.96
C PRO A 19 -14.26 -1.10 4.85
N ASP A 20 -14.11 -1.64 3.64
CA ASP A 20 -14.33 -3.07 3.38
C ASP A 20 -13.22 -3.91 3.99
N ILE A 21 -11.97 -3.46 3.93
CA ILE A 21 -10.84 -4.14 4.59
C ILE A 21 -11.03 -4.14 6.11
N LEU A 22 -11.41 -3.00 6.70
CA LEU A 22 -11.54 -2.82 8.15
C LEU A 22 -12.78 -3.51 8.76
N SER A 23 -13.81 -3.78 7.96
CA SER A 23 -15.04 -4.43 8.44
C SER A 23 -14.97 -5.96 8.45
N GLN A 24 -13.96 -6.57 7.82
CA GLN A 24 -13.88 -8.01 7.69
C GLN A 24 -13.38 -8.72 8.96
N SER A 25 -14.05 -9.80 9.35
CA SER A 25 -13.72 -10.54 10.58
C SER A 25 -12.50 -11.46 10.43
N ASN A 26 -12.21 -11.96 9.22
CA ASN A 26 -11.22 -13.01 8.92
C ASN A 26 -10.18 -12.60 7.86
N VAL A 27 -9.62 -11.39 7.95
CA VAL A 27 -8.60 -10.88 7.02
C VAL A 27 -7.18 -10.99 7.56
N ASP A 28 -6.81 -12.05 8.27
CA ASP A 28 -5.38 -12.25 8.53
C ASP A 28 -4.76 -12.94 7.31
N ASP A 29 -3.69 -12.36 6.77
CA ASP A 29 -2.90 -12.93 5.67
C ASP A 29 -3.57 -12.98 4.29
N VAL A 30 -4.52 -12.09 4.03
CA VAL A 30 -5.13 -11.91 2.70
C VAL A 30 -4.31 -10.92 1.89
N PHE A 31 -4.17 -11.19 0.59
CA PHE A 31 -3.51 -10.30 -0.36
C PHE A 31 -4.53 -9.43 -1.07
N ILE A 32 -4.30 -8.12 -1.04
CA ILE A 32 -5.17 -7.10 -1.61
C ILE A 32 -4.36 -6.04 -2.35
N ASP A 33 -5.00 -5.36 -3.29
CA ASP A 33 -4.49 -4.11 -3.83
C ASP A 33 -5.17 -2.94 -3.13
N ILE A 34 -4.41 -1.92 -2.75
CA ILE A 34 -4.89 -0.72 -2.06
C ILE A 34 -4.46 0.53 -2.80
N LEU A 35 -5.27 1.59 -2.69
CA LEU A 35 -5.00 2.91 -3.23
C LEU A 35 -5.37 3.95 -2.18
N GLY A 36 -4.44 4.87 -1.88
CA GLY A 36 -4.73 5.97 -0.96
C GLY A 36 -3.62 7.01 -0.90
N GLU A 37 -3.95 8.16 -0.31
CA GLU A 37 -3.00 9.22 0.01
C GLU A 37 -2.23 8.88 1.30
N ILE A 38 -0.91 9.09 1.30
CA ILE A 38 -0.11 9.05 2.52
C ILE A 38 -0.38 10.33 3.33
N VAL A 39 -1.14 10.19 4.42
CA VAL A 39 -1.52 11.31 5.31
C VAL A 39 -0.74 11.35 6.62
N GLY A 40 -0.03 10.27 6.95
CA GLY A 40 0.83 10.18 8.12
C GLY A 40 2.04 9.31 7.82
N MET A 41 3.19 9.69 8.36
CA MET A 41 4.44 8.93 8.23
C MET A 41 5.25 9.06 9.51
N GLY A 42 5.65 7.93 10.09
CA GLY A 42 6.60 7.89 11.20
C GLY A 42 8.05 8.08 10.74
N GLU A 43 8.98 7.79 11.64
CA GLU A 43 10.40 7.66 11.30
C GLU A 43 10.76 6.20 11.07
N ILE A 44 11.84 5.94 10.33
CA ILE A 44 12.35 4.56 10.17
C ILE A 44 12.80 4.03 11.53
N THR A 45 12.32 2.86 11.90
CA THR A 45 12.74 2.13 13.09
C THR A 45 13.50 0.87 12.71
N GLU A 46 14.54 0.54 13.47
CA GLU A 46 15.24 -0.74 13.34
C GLU A 46 14.80 -1.70 14.44
N ARG A 47 14.45 -2.93 14.06
CA ARG A 47 14.14 -4.01 15.00
C ARG A 47 15.02 -5.22 14.71
N LYS A 48 15.43 -5.93 15.76
CA LYS A 48 16.10 -7.23 15.60
C LYS A 48 15.06 -8.33 15.54
N TYR A 49 15.01 -9.04 14.42
CA TYR A 49 14.19 -10.24 14.24
C TYR A 49 15.08 -11.42 13.85
N ALA A 50 15.02 -12.51 14.63
CA ALA A 50 15.81 -13.73 14.39
C ALA A 50 17.32 -13.48 14.16
N GLY A 51 17.90 -12.49 14.85
CA GLY A 51 19.32 -12.12 14.72
C GLY A 51 19.65 -11.14 13.58
N HIS A 52 18.68 -10.78 12.74
CA HIS A 52 18.83 -9.80 11.67
C HIS A 52 18.18 -8.46 12.06
N SER A 53 18.85 -7.34 11.76
CA SER A 53 18.20 -6.02 11.86
C SER A 53 17.29 -5.83 10.65
N THR A 54 16.06 -5.41 10.89
CA THR A 54 15.04 -5.12 9.87
C THR A 54 14.54 -3.70 10.07
N LYS A 55 14.36 -2.97 8.97
CA LYS A 55 13.85 -1.60 8.98
C LYS A 55 12.35 -1.59 8.79
N LEU A 56 11.65 -0.75 9.54
CA LEU A 56 10.21 -0.58 9.45
C LEU A 56 9.86 0.90 9.33
N LEU A 57 8.83 1.20 8.55
CA LEU A 57 8.18 2.50 8.48
C LEU A 57 6.68 2.32 8.63
N ASP A 58 6.10 2.94 9.65
CA ASP A 58 4.65 3.03 9.79
C ASP A 58 4.13 4.27 9.05
N ILE A 59 3.14 4.07 8.20
CA ILE A 59 2.43 5.12 7.46
C ILE A 59 0.92 4.99 7.66
N GLN A 60 0.21 6.09 7.46
CA GLN A 60 -1.25 6.14 7.43
C GLN A 60 -1.70 6.48 6.02
N LEU A 61 -2.58 5.64 5.48
CA LEU A 61 -3.18 5.83 4.17
C LEU A 61 -4.63 6.24 4.32
N ARG A 62 -5.06 7.22 3.53
CA ARG A 62 -6.46 7.65 3.43
C ARG A 62 -7.02 7.37 2.05
N ASP A 63 -8.20 6.76 1.95
CA ASP A 63 -8.91 6.56 0.68
C ASP A 63 -9.93 7.66 0.40
N LEU A 64 -10.63 7.58 -0.74
CA LEU A 64 -11.67 8.54 -1.15
C LEU A 64 -12.90 8.56 -0.23
N SER A 65 -13.05 7.58 0.66
CA SER A 65 -14.11 7.56 1.67
C SER A 65 -13.70 8.27 2.96
N GLU A 66 -12.55 8.96 2.96
CA GLU A 66 -11.89 9.56 4.12
C GLU A 66 -11.54 8.54 5.22
N THR A 67 -11.54 7.25 4.89
CA THR A 67 -11.19 6.19 5.84
C THR A 67 -9.67 6.07 5.90
N ILE A 68 -9.13 5.93 7.12
CA ILE A 68 -7.69 5.77 7.34
C ILE A 68 -7.37 4.33 7.72
N ILE A 69 -6.34 3.77 7.09
CA ILE A 69 -5.77 2.47 7.44
C ILE A 69 -4.29 2.61 7.80
N GLU A 70 -3.87 1.86 8.83
CA GLU A 70 -2.45 1.75 9.19
C GLU A 70 -1.73 0.81 8.22
N CYS A 71 -0.55 1.21 7.77
CA CYS A 71 0.30 0.43 6.89
C CYS A 71 1.73 0.38 7.45
N THR A 72 2.26 -0.83 7.63
CA THR A 72 3.67 -1.02 8.01
C THR A 72 4.46 -1.49 6.80
N LEU A 73 5.43 -0.69 6.38
CA LEU A 73 6.39 -1.04 5.33
C LEU A 73 7.67 -1.58 5.94
N TRP A 74 8.26 -2.57 5.28
CA TRP A 74 9.44 -3.30 5.75
C TRP A 74 10.58 -3.21 4.74
N GLU A 75 11.81 -3.16 5.25
CA GLU A 75 13.08 -3.17 4.50
C GLU A 75 13.12 -2.10 3.40
N ASN A 76 13.51 -2.48 2.18
CA ASN A 76 13.66 -1.54 1.06
C ASN A 76 12.39 -0.72 0.81
N HIS A 77 11.20 -1.31 0.93
CA HIS A 77 9.95 -0.57 0.77
C HIS A 77 9.81 0.56 1.81
N ALA A 78 10.28 0.34 3.05
CA ALA A 78 10.29 1.37 4.07
C ALA A 78 11.24 2.52 3.70
N GLU A 79 12.43 2.19 3.23
CA GLU A 79 13.45 3.19 2.85
C GLU A 79 13.04 3.99 1.61
N ASP A 80 12.49 3.32 0.60
CA ASP A 80 12.06 3.92 -0.67
C ASP A 80 10.92 4.91 -0.44
N VAL A 81 9.87 4.51 0.30
CA VAL A 81 8.74 5.39 0.62
C VAL A 81 9.18 6.54 1.51
N HIS A 82 9.99 6.28 2.54
CA HIS A 82 10.49 7.35 3.41
C HIS A 82 11.31 8.38 2.63
N SER A 83 12.24 7.91 1.78
CA SER A 83 13.08 8.78 0.95
C SER A 83 12.25 9.57 -0.05
N TYR A 84 11.25 8.95 -0.68
CA TYR A 84 10.33 9.63 -1.58
C TYR A 84 9.58 10.75 -0.84
N MET A 85 8.99 10.45 0.32
CA MET A 85 8.23 11.41 1.11
C MET A 85 9.08 12.59 1.60
N LYS A 86 10.31 12.35 2.06
CA LYS A 86 11.23 13.42 2.51
C LYS A 86 11.70 14.30 1.36
N ASN A 87 11.82 13.74 0.15
CA ASN A 87 12.24 14.47 -1.04
C ASN A 87 11.07 15.16 -1.76
N ASN A 88 9.84 14.70 -1.56
CA ASN A 88 8.67 15.32 -2.13
C ASN A 88 8.39 16.67 -1.45
N LYS A 89 8.57 17.76 -2.19
CA LYS A 89 8.36 19.13 -1.68
C LYS A 89 6.98 19.70 -2.04
N THR A 90 6.17 18.94 -2.77
CA THR A 90 4.98 19.47 -3.45
C THR A 90 3.86 18.44 -3.49
N GLY A 91 2.68 18.83 -2.98
CA GLY A 91 1.43 18.10 -3.18
C GLY A 91 1.28 16.79 -2.41
N PRO A 92 0.07 16.21 -2.45
CA PRO A 92 -0.23 14.93 -1.83
C PRO A 92 0.55 13.79 -2.51
N VAL A 93 0.86 12.74 -1.75
CA VAL A 93 1.53 11.54 -2.26
C VAL A 93 0.53 10.40 -2.29
N ILE A 94 0.16 9.97 -3.49
CA ILE A 94 -0.76 8.86 -3.72
C ILE A 94 0.05 7.58 -3.90
N LEU A 95 -0.31 6.57 -3.13
CA LEU A 95 0.29 5.25 -3.12
C LEU A 95 -0.70 4.22 -3.64
N ILE A 96 -0.29 3.42 -4.62
CA ILE A 96 -0.87 2.09 -4.85
C ILE A 96 0.05 1.05 -4.26
N GLY A 97 -0.50 0.20 -3.39
CA GLY A 97 0.15 -1.00 -2.91
C GLY A 97 -0.52 -2.22 -3.51
N SER A 98 0.17 -2.91 -4.43
CA SER A 98 -0.33 -4.17 -4.99
C SER A 98 0.21 -5.38 -4.24
N LEU A 99 -0.65 -6.39 -4.04
CA LEU A 99 -0.36 -7.59 -3.24
C LEU A 99 0.13 -7.23 -1.82
N MET A 100 -0.52 -6.25 -1.20
CA MET A 100 -0.37 -5.93 0.22
C MET A 100 -1.02 -7.02 1.06
N ARG A 101 -0.44 -7.31 2.21
CA ARG A 101 -0.91 -8.34 3.13
C ARG A 101 -1.66 -7.70 4.29
N THR A 102 -2.91 -8.09 4.48
CA THR A 102 -3.68 -7.70 5.66
C THR A 102 -3.14 -8.39 6.90
N LYS A 103 -3.18 -7.69 8.03
CA LYS A 103 -2.81 -8.21 9.35
C LYS A 103 -3.83 -7.83 10.39
N LYS A 104 -4.17 -8.79 11.24
CA LYS A 104 -5.03 -8.56 12.40
C LYS A 104 -4.24 -8.77 13.69
N PHE A 105 -4.01 -7.70 14.44
CA PHE A 105 -3.31 -7.76 15.72
C PHE A 105 -4.16 -7.10 16.82
N ASN A 106 -4.45 -7.82 17.89
CA ASN A 106 -5.31 -7.37 18.99
C ASN A 106 -6.65 -6.76 18.53
N GLY A 107 -7.25 -7.34 17.49
CA GLY A 107 -8.51 -6.86 16.92
C GLY A 107 -8.41 -5.65 15.99
N LYS A 108 -7.25 -5.01 15.88
CA LYS A 108 -6.97 -3.95 14.90
C LYS A 108 -6.51 -4.56 13.58
N ILE A 109 -7.11 -4.12 12.48
CA ILE A 109 -6.71 -4.50 11.12
C ILE A 109 -5.75 -3.44 10.59
N SER A 110 -4.66 -3.89 10.00
CA SER A 110 -3.67 -3.08 9.29
C SER A 110 -3.25 -3.79 8.00
N VAL A 111 -2.44 -3.12 7.20
CA VAL A 111 -1.80 -3.70 6.02
C VAL A 111 -0.29 -3.62 6.15
N GLN A 112 0.42 -4.49 5.44
CA GLN A 112 1.87 -4.44 5.33
C GLN A 112 2.33 -5.00 4.00
N ASN A 113 3.53 -4.64 3.56
CA ASN A 113 4.11 -5.32 2.40
C ASN A 113 4.42 -6.79 2.73
N SER A 114 4.25 -7.65 1.73
CA SER A 114 4.76 -9.00 1.71
C SER A 114 6.22 -9.01 1.31
N ARG A 115 6.96 -10.00 1.80
CA ARG A 115 8.41 -10.10 1.64
C ARG A 115 8.88 -10.12 0.17
N PHE A 116 8.09 -10.68 -0.75
CA PHE A 116 8.54 -10.91 -2.12
C PHE A 116 7.54 -10.51 -3.21
N SER A 117 6.28 -10.26 -2.87
CA SER A 117 5.23 -10.07 -3.87
C SER A 117 4.79 -8.62 -4.03
N THR A 118 4.96 -7.79 -3.00
CA THR A 118 4.39 -6.43 -3.00
C THR A 118 5.11 -5.52 -3.97
N LYS A 119 4.31 -4.77 -4.73
CA LYS A 119 4.77 -3.66 -5.57
C LYS A 119 4.11 -2.38 -5.08
N LEU A 120 4.90 -1.32 -4.95
CA LEU A 120 4.43 0.01 -4.60
C LEU A 120 4.61 0.94 -5.79
N PHE A 121 3.63 1.81 -6.02
CA PHE A 121 3.64 2.84 -7.05
C PHE A 121 3.30 4.17 -6.39
N LEU A 122 4.12 5.20 -6.59
CA LEU A 122 4.01 6.50 -5.93
C LEU A 122 3.86 7.61 -6.96
N ASN A 123 2.68 8.23 -7.02
CA ASN A 123 2.38 9.31 -7.97
C ASN A 123 2.78 9.01 -9.43
N GLU A 124 2.71 7.75 -9.86
CA GLU A 124 3.03 7.36 -11.24
C GLU A 124 1.95 7.89 -12.18
N GLU A 125 2.36 8.73 -13.14
CA GLU A 125 1.44 9.44 -14.05
C GLU A 125 0.90 8.53 -15.17
N ASP A 126 1.48 7.34 -15.38
CA ASP A 126 1.02 6.33 -16.34
C ASP A 126 -0.03 5.37 -15.73
N ILE A 127 -0.45 5.61 -14.48
CA ILE A 127 -1.46 4.81 -13.79
C ILE A 127 -2.74 5.63 -13.62
N ASP A 128 -3.75 5.28 -14.43
CA ASP A 128 -5.04 5.96 -14.45
C ASP A 128 -5.70 6.04 -13.07
N GLU A 129 -5.63 4.98 -12.26
CA GLU A 129 -6.21 4.94 -10.92
C GLU A 129 -5.59 6.01 -9.99
N ILE A 130 -4.30 6.33 -10.13
CA ILE A 130 -3.64 7.40 -9.37
C ILE A 130 -4.11 8.77 -9.87
N SER A 131 -4.16 8.97 -11.19
CA SER A 131 -4.58 10.22 -11.79
C SER A 131 -6.05 10.53 -11.51
N GLU A 132 -6.91 9.51 -11.42
CA GLU A 132 -8.31 9.64 -11.02
C GLU A 132 -8.44 9.97 -9.53
N PHE A 133 -7.67 9.32 -8.66
CA PHE A 133 -7.68 9.61 -7.23
C PHE A 133 -7.37 11.09 -6.94
N LYS A 134 -6.39 11.68 -7.63
CA LYS A 134 -6.02 13.09 -7.46
C LYS A 134 -7.12 14.10 -7.86
N LYS A 135 -8.18 13.67 -8.57
CA LYS A 135 -9.28 14.53 -9.01
C LYS A 135 -10.48 14.56 -8.05
N GLY A 136 -10.60 13.53 -7.22
CA GLY A 136 -11.63 13.44 -6.17
C GLY A 136 -11.30 14.37 -5.01
#